data_AF-A0A4Y9RL69-F1
#
_entry.id   AF-A0A4Y9RL69-F1
#
_cell.length_a   1.000
_cell.length_b   1.000
_cell.length_c   1.000
_cell.angle_alpha   90.00
_cell.angle_beta   90.00
_cell.angle_gamma   90.00
#
_symmetry.space_group_name_H-M   'P 1'
#
loop_
_entity.id
_entity.type
_entity.pdbx_description
1 polymer ?
#
loop_
_entity_poly.entity_id
_entity_poly.type
_entity_poly.pdbx_seq_one_letter_code
_entity_poly.pdbx_strand_id
1 'polypeptide(L)' 'MPSFCATCLSRIAGAGLLAASAACAPLEPVQPWQKGTLAKPEMTIEGNDVLGAKASDHAYVSREGASGGSDVGGGGCGCN' A
#
# COMPACT_ATOMS: atom_id res chain seq x y z
N MET A 1 -48.20 -12.99 18.41
CA MET A 1 -46.73 -13.05 18.51
C MET A 1 -45.90 -12.87 17.21
N PRO A 2 -46.38 -12.98 15.95
CA PRO A 2 -45.47 -12.95 14.78
C PRO A 2 -44.99 -11.54 14.36
N SER A 3 -45.72 -10.48 14.74
CA SER A 3 -45.43 -9.10 14.29
C SER A 3 -44.21 -8.45 14.97
N PHE A 4 -43.85 -8.88 16.18
CA PHE A 4 -42.68 -8.38 16.92
C PHE A 4 -41.34 -8.85 16.28
N CYS A 5 -41.32 -10.04 15.67
CA CYS A 5 -40.13 -10.59 15.03
C CYS A 5 -39.76 -9.80 13.76
N ALA A 6 -40.73 -9.53 12.89
CA ALA A 6 -40.51 -8.79 11.64
C ALA A 6 -40.04 -7.34 11.88
N THR A 7 -40.56 -6.68 12.91
CA THR A 7 -40.15 -5.31 13.28
C THR A 7 -38.72 -5.25 13.84
N CYS A 8 -38.30 -6.27 14.61
CA CYS A 8 -36.92 -6.38 15.07
C CYS A 8 -35.93 -6.61 13.91
N LEU A 9 -36.26 -7.50 12.96
CA LEU A 9 -35.40 -7.75 11.81
C LEU A 9 -35.22 -6.50 10.93
N SER A 10 -36.30 -5.74 10.71
CA SER A 10 -36.25 -4.49 9.94
C SER A 10 -35.38 -3.42 10.61
N ARG A 11 -35.42 -3.31 11.94
CA ARG A 11 -34.59 -2.36 12.70
C ARG A 11 -33.10 -2.73 12.71
N ILE A 12 -32.78 -4.02 12.78
CA ILE A 12 -31.39 -4.51 12.71
C ILE A 12 -30.79 -4.22 11.33
N ALA A 13 -31.56 -4.45 10.26
CA ALA A 13 -31.11 -4.16 8.89
C ALA A 13 -30.87 -2.65 8.67
N GLY A 14 -31.74 -1.78 9.20
CA GLY A 14 -31.56 -0.33 9.11
C GLY A 14 -30.31 0.18 9.85
N ALA A 15 -30.02 -0.36 11.03
CA ALA A 15 -28.84 0.03 11.81
C ALA A 15 -27.52 -0.38 11.15
N GLY A 16 -27.47 -1.55 10.49
CA GLY A 16 -26.28 -1.99 9.77
C GLY A 16 -25.92 -1.09 8.57
N LEU A 17 -26.93 -0.58 7.85
CA LEU A 17 -26.72 0.29 6.69
C LEU A 17 -26.16 1.68 7.07
N LEU A 18 -26.57 2.21 8.23
CA LEU A 18 -26.04 3.47 8.79
C LEU A 18 -24.61 3.34 9.33
N ALA A 19 -24.22 2.17 9.82
CA ALA A 19 -22.84 1.93 10.28
C ALA A 19 -21.84 1.79 9.11
N ALA A 20 -22.29 1.26 7.97
CA ALA A 20 -21.44 1.07 6.79
C ALA A 20 -21.01 2.39 6.12
N SER A 21 -21.80 3.46 6.23
CA SER A 21 -21.46 4.77 5.63
C SER A 21 -20.38 5.54 6.40
N ALA A 22 -20.13 5.20 7.67
CA ALA A 22 -19.08 5.83 8.47
C ALA A 22 -17.65 5.43 8.02
N ALA A 23 -17.51 4.38 7.21
CA ALA A 23 -16.22 3.97 6.64
C ALA A 23 -15.70 4.94 5.55
N CYS A 24 -16.53 5.84 5.04
CA CYS A 24 -16.16 6.87 4.07
C CYS A 24 -16.16 8.28 4.71
N ALA A 25 -15.81 8.36 6.00
CA ALA A 25 -15.61 9.65 6.65
C ALA A 25 -14.37 10.34 6.04
N PRO A 26 -14.41 11.66 5.78
CA PRO A 26 -13.23 12.39 5.36
C PRO A 26 -12.17 12.30 6.46
N LEU A 27 -11.07 11.60 6.16
CA LEU A 27 -9.91 11.57 7.04
C LEU A 27 -9.28 12.96 7.05
N GLU A 28 -9.07 13.53 8.24
CA GLU A 28 -8.40 14.81 8.37
C GLU A 28 -6.97 14.69 7.84
N PRO A 29 -6.55 15.57 6.91
CA PRO A 29 -5.22 15.49 6.33
C PRO A 29 -4.17 15.72 7.43
N VAL A 30 -3.27 14.74 7.58
CA VAL A 30 -2.18 14.79 8.56
C VAL A 30 -1.24 15.94 8.23
N GLN A 31 -0.96 16.78 9.23
CA GLN A 31 -0.08 17.94 9.06
C GLN A 31 1.37 17.51 8.78
N PRO A 32 2.16 18.30 8.03
CA PRO A 32 3.51 17.92 7.61
C PRO A 32 4.44 17.46 8.75
N TRP A 33 4.37 18.09 9.92
CA TRP A 33 5.18 17.77 11.08
C TRP A 33 4.72 16.50 11.82
N GLN A 34 3.47 16.07 11.67
CA GLN A 34 2.95 14.82 12.25
C GLN A 34 3.46 13.59 11.48
N LYS A 35 3.86 13.75 10.21
CA LYS A 35 4.43 12.67 9.39
C LYS A 35 5.79 12.19 9.90
N GLY A 36 6.57 13.04 10.54
CA GLY A 36 7.90 12.69 11.05
C GLY A 36 7.87 11.55 12.08
N THR A 37 6.85 11.53 12.95
CA THR A 37 6.64 10.45 13.92
C THR A 37 6.10 9.17 13.28
N LEU A 38 5.40 9.30 12.14
CA LEU A 38 4.76 8.21 11.41
C LEU A 38 5.64 7.57 10.33
N ALA A 39 6.77 8.18 9.95
CA ALA A 39 7.66 7.69 8.90
C ALA A 39 8.95 7.15 9.50
N LYS A 40 8.83 6.06 10.26
CA LYS A 40 9.99 5.40 10.85
C LYS A 40 10.93 4.80 9.77
N PRO A 41 12.26 4.83 9.96
CA PRO A 41 13.23 4.34 8.97
C PRO A 41 12.99 2.88 8.52
N GLU A 42 12.47 2.04 9.40
CA GLU A 42 12.15 0.64 9.13
C GLU A 42 10.98 0.42 8.16
N MET A 43 10.20 1.45 7.83
CA MET A 43 9.11 1.38 6.83
C MET A 43 9.55 1.80 5.43
N THR A 44 10.85 2.08 5.24
CA THR A 44 11.42 2.22 3.90
C THR A 44 11.32 0.88 3.16
N ILE A 45 11.23 0.91 1.83
CA ILE A 45 11.06 -0.30 0.99
C ILE A 45 12.18 -1.32 1.26
N GLU A 46 13.38 -0.82 1.52
CA GLU A 46 14.57 -1.63 1.80
C GLU A 46 14.76 -1.89 3.30
N GLY A 47 14.12 -1.09 4.16
CA GLY A 47 14.23 -1.19 5.61
C GLY A 47 15.69 -1.24 6.08
N ASN A 48 15.94 -2.14 7.04
CA ASN A 48 17.31 -2.51 7.46
C ASN A 48 17.83 -3.77 6.73
N ASP A 49 17.11 -4.29 5.72
CA ASP A 49 17.48 -5.50 5.00
C ASP A 49 18.33 -5.18 3.76
N VAL A 50 19.62 -4.97 4.01
CA VAL A 50 20.61 -4.71 2.96
C VAL A 50 20.70 -5.86 1.96
N LEU A 51 20.47 -7.11 2.39
CA LEU A 51 20.56 -8.27 1.50
C LEU A 51 19.36 -8.33 0.56
N GLY A 52 18.16 -8.10 1.08
CA GLY A 52 16.93 -7.97 0.30
C GLY A 52 17.04 -6.88 -0.75
N ALA A 53 17.54 -5.70 -0.37
CA ALA A 53 17.74 -4.57 -1.28
C ALA A 53 18.69 -4.91 -2.45
N LYS A 54 19.82 -5.59 -2.16
CA LYS A 54 20.76 -6.04 -3.20
C LYS A 54 20.16 -7.13 -4.10
N ALA A 55 19.34 -8.01 -3.55
CA ALA A 55 18.68 -9.05 -4.33
C ALA A 55 17.61 -8.47 -5.28
N SER A 56 16.83 -7.48 -4.82
CA SER A 56 15.85 -6.79 -5.66
C SER A 56 16.51 -5.99 -6.77
N ASP A 57 17.62 -5.30 -6.48
CA ASP A 57 18.40 -4.53 -7.45
C ASP A 57 18.99 -5.44 -8.53
N HIS A 58 19.57 -6.59 -8.13
CA HIS A 58 20.05 -7.61 -9.07
C HIS A 58 18.93 -8.16 -9.97
N ALA A 59 17.75 -8.42 -9.40
CA ALA A 59 16.60 -8.87 -10.19
C ALA A 59 16.12 -7.80 -11.17
N TYR A 60 16.10 -6.53 -10.75
CA TYR A 60 15.71 -5.38 -11.58
C TYR A 60 16.68 -5.18 -12.75
N VAL A 61 17.99 -5.11 -12.48
CA VAL A 61 19.02 -4.99 -13.52
C VAL A 61 19.03 -6.20 -14.46
N SER A 62 18.80 -7.43 -13.95
CA SER A 62 18.73 -8.61 -14.81
C SER A 62 17.53 -8.59 -15.76
N ARG A 63 16.43 -7.95 -15.37
CA ARG A 63 15.19 -7.87 -16.18
C ARG A 63 15.26 -6.72 -17.17
N GLU A 64 15.80 -5.58 -16.75
CA GLU A 64 15.77 -4.32 -17.49
C GLU A 64 17.14 -3.95 -18.09
N GLY A 65 18.14 -4.84 -17.97
CA GLY A 65 19.45 -4.67 -18.55
C GLY A 65 19.39 -4.45 -20.07
N ALA A 66 18.49 -5.14 -20.79
CA ALA A 66 18.36 -4.95 -22.24
C ALA A 66 17.90 -3.54 -22.66
N SER A 67 17.25 -2.79 -21.77
CA SER A 67 16.81 -1.40 -21.98
C SER A 67 17.81 -0.34 -21.51
N GLY A 68 18.97 -0.74 -21.00
CA GLY A 68 20.01 0.16 -20.51
C GLY A 68 19.76 0.61 -19.06
N GLY A 69 19.72 -0.35 -18.13
CA GLY A 69 19.57 -0.11 -16.68
C GLY A 69 20.61 0.85 -16.08
N SER A 70 20.31 1.33 -14.85
CA SER A 70 21.16 2.29 -14.13
C SER A 70 22.54 1.68 -13.84
N ASP A 71 23.54 2.16 -14.57
CA ASP A 71 24.98 2.08 -14.34
C ASP A 71 25.80 0.92 -14.97
N VAL A 72 26.65 1.37 -15.92
CA VAL A 72 27.94 0.87 -16.46
C VAL A 72 28.22 -0.64 -16.49
N GLY A 73 27.48 -1.39 -17.30
CA GLY A 73 27.84 -2.79 -17.50
C GLY A 73 27.02 -3.61 -18.49
N GLY A 74 26.66 -3.06 -19.65
CA GLY A 74 26.24 -3.88 -20.79
C GLY A 74 24.73 -4.13 -20.86
N GLY A 75 24.03 -3.12 -21.35
CA GLY A 75 22.60 -3.14 -21.60
C GLY A 75 22.23 -2.50 -22.94
N GLY A 76 22.81 -2.98 -24.03
CA GLY A 76 22.54 -2.49 -25.39
C GLY A 76 22.94 -3.53 -26.43
N CYS A 77 22.53 -3.35 -27.69
CA CYS A 77 22.76 -4.33 -28.78
C CYS A 77 24.23 -4.66 -29.11
N GLY A 78 25.20 -4.20 -28.32
CA GLY A 78 26.62 -4.48 -28.55
C GLY A 78 27.12 -3.96 -29.90
N CYS A 79 26.41 -3.00 -30.50
CA CYS A 79 26.76 -2.44 -31.78
C CYS A 79 27.81 -1.33 -31.59
N ASN A 80 29.08 -1.73 -31.47
CA ASN A 80 30.22 -0.92 -31.88
C ASN A 80 30.73 -1.52 -33.20
#